data_AF-A0A0B5GU86-F1
#
_entry.id   AF-A0A0B5GU86-F1
#
_cell.length_a   1.000
_cell.length_b   1.000
_cell.length_c   1.000
_cell.angle_alpha   90.00
_cell.angle_beta   90.00
_cell.angle_gamma   90.00
#
_symmetry.space_group_name_H-M   'P 1'
#
loop_
_entity.id
_entity.type
_entity.pdbx_description
1 polymer ?
#
loop_
_entity_poly.entity_id
_entity_poly.type
_entity_poly.pdbx_seq_one_letter_code
_entity_poly.pdbx_strand_id
1 'polypeptide(L)'
;MATADDCPREPSAYRPSLHFPERFHDRYEDDRPPRHLDGEIVAGCITEGAINHDSGSSKIVWFRETFGGVTYRLVVDVDEREVVTGYPISINTKAARRSGRWTATQIEDIRKFIATDPR
;
A
#
# COMPACT_ATOMS: atom_id res chain seq x y z
N MET A 1 -12.43 7.41 21.60
CA MET A 1 -11.93 6.13 21.07
C MET A 1 -12.48 6.01 19.66
N ALA A 2 -11.67 6.25 18.64
CA ALA A 2 -12.09 6.05 17.25
C ALA A 2 -12.26 4.54 17.05
N THR A 3 -13.49 4.10 16.82
CA THR A 3 -13.79 2.72 16.43
C THR A 3 -13.53 2.58 14.92
N ALA A 4 -13.46 1.35 14.39
CA ALA A 4 -13.20 1.10 12.96
C ALA A 4 -14.15 1.85 11.99
N ASP A 5 -15.25 2.42 12.50
CA ASP A 5 -16.23 3.28 11.83
C ASP A 5 -15.73 4.69 11.46
N ASP A 6 -14.65 5.20 12.07
CA ASP A 6 -14.19 6.60 11.86
C ASP A 6 -13.24 6.80 10.66
N CYS A 7 -12.92 5.72 9.94
CA CYS A 7 -12.00 5.77 8.81
C CYS A 7 -12.77 5.82 7.48
N PRO A 8 -12.79 6.96 6.75
CA PRO A 8 -13.46 7.08 5.48
C PRO A 8 -13.10 5.95 4.51
N ARG A 9 -14.12 5.39 3.87
CA ARG A 9 -13.96 4.35 2.83
C ARG A 9 -13.97 4.92 1.42
N GLU A 10 -13.87 6.25 1.30
CA GLU A 10 -13.88 6.96 0.02
C GLU A 10 -12.45 7.46 -0.29
N PRO A 11 -11.84 7.07 -1.42
CA PRO A 11 -10.47 7.51 -1.75
C PRO A 11 -10.30 9.04 -1.80
N SER A 12 -11.35 9.76 -2.21
CA SER A 12 -11.37 11.23 -2.25
C SER A 12 -11.34 11.89 -0.87
N ALA A 13 -11.59 11.14 0.19
CA ALA A 13 -11.45 11.62 1.56
C ALA A 13 -9.97 11.78 1.96
N TYR A 14 -9.04 11.26 1.18
CA TYR A 14 -7.61 11.30 1.47
C TYR A 14 -6.82 12.03 0.39
N ARG A 15 -5.73 12.66 0.82
CA ARG A 15 -4.75 13.29 -0.08
C ARG A 15 -3.40 12.63 0.08
N PRO A 16 -2.59 12.51 -0.98
CA PRO A 16 -1.20 12.09 -0.82
C PRO A 16 -0.47 13.10 0.06
N SER A 17 0.28 12.63 1.06
CA SER A 17 1.14 13.51 1.85
C SER A 17 2.21 14.17 0.98
N LEU A 18 2.82 15.25 1.44
CA LEU A 18 3.92 15.92 0.72
C LEU A 18 5.11 14.99 0.42
N HIS A 19 5.33 14.00 1.30
CA HIS A 19 6.36 12.97 1.15
C HIS A 19 5.88 11.74 0.38
N PHE A 20 4.60 11.67 0.05
CA PHE A 20 4.04 10.56 -0.69
C PHE A 20 4.67 10.43 -2.08
N PRO A 21 4.88 11.49 -2.89
CA PRO A 21 5.60 11.38 -4.16
C PRO A 21 7.04 10.87 -4.01
N GLU A 22 7.75 11.23 -2.94
CA GLU A 22 9.10 10.71 -2.65
C GLU A 22 9.08 9.21 -2.26
N ARG A 23 7.92 8.72 -1.80
CA ARG A 23 7.66 7.33 -1.44
C ARG A 23 6.90 6.54 -2.53
N PHE A 24 6.34 7.24 -3.51
CA PHE A 24 5.48 6.70 -4.58
C PHE A 24 6.24 6.63 -5.91
N HIS A 25 6.97 7.69 -6.23
CA HIS A 25 7.94 7.69 -7.31
C HIS A 25 9.29 7.33 -6.72
N ASP A 26 9.92 6.33 -7.33
CA ASP A 26 11.32 5.91 -7.23
C ASP A 26 12.29 7.06 -7.61
N ARG A 27 12.10 8.28 -7.07
CA ARG A 27 12.64 9.49 -7.69
C ARG A 27 13.99 9.95 -7.15
N TYR A 28 14.46 9.46 -6.01
CA TYR A 28 15.78 9.85 -5.52
C TYR A 28 16.50 8.67 -4.84
N GLU A 29 17.50 8.14 -5.55
CA GLU A 29 18.77 7.63 -4.99
C GLU A 29 18.80 6.34 -4.13
N ASP A 30 17.70 5.63 -3.93
CA ASP A 30 17.71 4.32 -3.26
C ASP A 30 17.70 3.22 -4.33
N ASP A 31 18.65 2.27 -4.31
CA ASP A 31 18.72 1.04 -5.16
C ASP A 31 17.51 0.09 -4.99
N ARG A 32 16.37 0.61 -4.50
CA ARG A 32 15.18 -0.16 -4.16
C ARG A 32 14.35 -0.46 -5.41
N PRO A 33 13.85 -1.69 -5.56
CA PRO A 33 12.95 -2.03 -6.66
C PRO A 33 11.64 -1.23 -6.60
N PRO A 34 11.01 -0.98 -7.77
CA PRO A 34 9.73 -0.29 -7.82
C PRO A 34 8.66 -0.99 -7.00
N ARG A 35 7.79 -0.19 -6.36
CA ARG A 35 6.70 -0.70 -5.49
C ARG A 35 5.47 -1.16 -6.28
N HIS A 36 5.40 -0.79 -7.56
CA HIS A 36 4.25 -1.07 -8.45
C HIS A 36 2.91 -0.64 -7.84
N LEU A 37 2.90 0.53 -7.18
CA LEU A 37 1.71 1.12 -6.59
C LEU A 37 1.01 2.00 -7.62
N ASP A 38 -0.29 1.82 -7.77
CA ASP A 38 -1.12 2.57 -8.72
C ASP A 38 -2.43 3.03 -8.05
N GLY A 39 -3.22 3.83 -8.76
CA GLY A 39 -4.47 4.39 -8.25
C GLY A 39 -5.55 3.34 -7.93
N GLU A 40 -5.56 2.22 -8.64
CA GLU A 40 -6.50 1.12 -8.38
C GLU A 40 -6.16 0.42 -7.07
N ILE A 41 -4.88 0.21 -6.81
CA ILE A 41 -4.40 -0.39 -5.56
C ILE A 41 -4.69 0.54 -4.38
N VAL A 42 -4.42 1.84 -4.52
CA VAL A 42 -4.72 2.83 -3.47
C VAL A 42 -6.23 2.87 -3.20
N ALA A 43 -7.04 2.98 -4.25
CA ALA A 43 -8.49 3.01 -4.12
C ALA A 43 -9.02 1.74 -3.46
N GLY A 44 -8.65 0.56 -3.95
CA GLY A 44 -9.10 -0.73 -3.42
C GLY A 44 -8.65 -0.97 -1.97
N CYS A 45 -7.44 -0.53 -1.60
CA CYS A 45 -7.02 -0.57 -0.19
C CYS A 45 -7.99 0.25 0.68
N ILE A 46 -8.32 1.48 0.29
CA ILE A 46 -9.19 2.35 1.08
C ILE A 46 -10.62 1.81 1.11
N THR A 47 -11.18 1.39 -0.03
CA THR A 47 -12.59 1.00 -0.15
C THR A 47 -12.88 -0.37 0.44
N GLU A 48 -12.05 -1.37 0.11
CA GLU A 48 -12.34 -2.79 0.38
C GLU A 48 -11.36 -3.40 1.39
N GLY A 49 -10.17 -2.80 1.53
CA GLY A 49 -9.10 -3.38 2.33
C GLY A 49 -9.43 -3.53 3.82
N ALA A 50 -8.82 -4.54 4.44
CA ALA A 50 -8.90 -4.77 5.87
C ALA A 50 -8.16 -3.65 6.64
N ILE A 51 -8.83 -3.05 7.62
CA ILE A 51 -8.26 -2.01 8.48
C ILE A 51 -7.51 -2.66 9.64
N ASN A 52 -6.28 -2.21 9.87
CA ASN A 52 -5.50 -2.54 11.05
C ASN A 52 -5.05 -1.23 11.71
N HIS A 53 -5.23 -1.12 13.02
CA HIS A 53 -4.73 0.01 13.79
C HIS A 53 -3.32 -0.29 14.28
N ASP A 54 -2.45 0.71 14.26
CA ASP A 54 -1.18 0.60 14.96
C ASP A 54 -1.41 0.61 16.48
N SER A 55 -0.84 -0.35 17.19
CA SER A 55 -1.07 -0.52 18.64
C SER A 55 -0.57 0.65 19.48
N GLY A 56 0.25 1.54 18.91
CA GLY A 56 0.83 2.72 19.59
C GLY A 56 0.18 4.06 19.23
N SER A 57 -0.66 4.13 18.20
CA SER A 57 -1.32 5.38 17.76
C SER A 57 -2.68 5.10 17.13
N SER A 58 -3.73 5.72 17.68
CA SER A 58 -5.08 5.65 17.10
C SER A 58 -5.23 6.40 15.77
N LYS A 59 -4.21 7.18 15.38
CA LYS A 59 -4.24 8.08 14.21
C LYS A 59 -3.74 7.41 12.94
N ILE A 60 -2.79 6.48 13.08
CA ILE A 60 -2.19 5.77 11.96
C ILE A 60 -2.93 4.44 11.77
N VAL A 61 -3.50 4.28 10.59
CA VAL A 61 -4.17 3.04 10.18
C VAL A 61 -3.52 2.46 8.95
N TRP A 62 -3.60 1.14 8.83
CA TRP A 62 -3.13 0.42 7.67
C TRP A 62 -4.30 -0.28 7.00
N PHE A 63 -4.55 0.06 5.75
CA PHE A 63 -5.43 -0.69 4.88
C PHE A 63 -4.64 -1.79 4.18
N ARG A 64 -5.23 -2.98 4.04
CA ARG A 64 -4.60 -4.10 3.35
C ARG A 64 -5.56 -4.76 2.38
N GLU A 65 -5.14 -4.90 1.12
CA GLU A 65 -5.92 -5.58 0.09
C GLU A 65 -5.00 -6.36 -0.86
N THR A 66 -5.52 -7.40 -1.51
CA THR A 66 -4.78 -8.28 -2.40
C THR A 66 -5.19 -8.10 -3.86
N PHE A 67 -4.26 -7.63 -4.67
CA PHE A 67 -4.46 -7.39 -6.10
C PHE A 67 -3.72 -8.44 -6.91
N GLY A 68 -4.49 -9.30 -7.57
CA GLY A 68 -3.94 -10.32 -8.46
C GLY A 68 -2.84 -11.15 -7.82
N GLY A 69 -2.95 -11.52 -6.54
CA GLY A 69 -1.95 -12.33 -5.82
C GLY A 69 -0.84 -11.56 -5.10
N VAL A 70 -0.85 -10.23 -5.11
CA VAL A 70 0.06 -9.37 -4.33
C VAL A 70 -0.73 -8.62 -3.28
N THR A 71 -0.37 -8.74 -2.01
CA THR A 71 -1.01 -8.00 -0.92
C THR A 71 -0.28 -6.70 -0.68
N TYR A 72 -1.02 -5.60 -0.77
CA TYR A 72 -0.53 -4.27 -0.48
C TYR A 72 -0.92 -3.82 0.91
N ARG A 73 -0.09 -2.95 1.48
CA ARG A 73 -0.40 -2.16 2.67
C ARG A 73 -0.39 -0.69 2.27
N LEU A 74 -1.46 0.02 2.59
CA LEU A 74 -1.54 1.47 2.51
C LEU A 74 -1.56 2.04 3.93
N VAL A 75 -0.63 2.93 4.24
CA VAL A 75 -0.52 3.61 5.53
C VAL A 75 -1.13 4.99 5.41
N VAL A 76 -2.05 5.29 6.30
CA VAL A 76 -2.85 6.51 6.28
C VAL A 76 -2.82 7.15 7.66
N ASP A 77 -2.67 8.47 7.69
CA ASP A 77 -3.00 9.29 8.84
C ASP A 77 -4.48 9.71 8.72
N VAL A 78 -5.30 9.20 9.63
CA VAL A 78 -6.75 9.40 9.61
C VAL A 78 -7.14 10.80 10.05
N ASP A 79 -6.37 11.41 10.95
CA ASP A 79 -6.62 12.75 11.48
C ASP A 79 -6.31 13.80 10.41
N GLU A 80 -5.16 13.67 9.75
CA GLU A 80 -4.73 14.59 8.70
C GLU A 80 -5.38 14.29 7.34
N ARG A 81 -6.07 13.15 7.23
CA ARG A 81 -6.66 12.65 5.97
C ARG A 81 -5.60 12.49 4.89
N GLU A 82 -4.44 11.96 5.27
CA GLU A 82 -3.29 11.82 4.38
C GLU A 82 -2.89 10.37 4.14
N VAL A 83 -2.62 10.04 2.88
CA VAL A 83 -1.93 8.81 2.51
C VAL A 83 -0.43 9.02 2.70
N VAL A 84 0.14 8.33 3.68
CA VAL A 84 1.53 8.49 4.11
C VAL A 84 2.49 7.68 3.24
N THR A 85 2.10 6.44 2.88
CA THR A 85 2.87 5.55 2.00
C THR A 85 2.02 4.34 1.60
N GLY A 86 2.44 3.62 0.55
CA GLY A 86 1.92 2.30 0.22
C GLY A 86 3.00 1.39 -0.35
N TYR A 87 2.90 0.09 -0.09
CA TYR A 87 3.90 -0.88 -0.53
C TYR A 87 3.38 -2.33 -0.49
N PRO A 88 3.93 -3.25 -1.31
CA PRO A 88 3.58 -4.66 -1.25
C PRO A 88 4.21 -5.30 0.00
N ILE A 89 3.44 -6.12 0.71
CA ILE A 89 3.88 -6.81 1.94
C ILE A 89 3.98 -8.33 1.78
N SER A 90 3.29 -8.91 0.80
CA SER A 90 3.39 -10.33 0.46
C SER A 90 2.99 -10.60 -0.98
N ILE A 91 3.52 -11.67 -1.56
CA ILE A 91 3.19 -12.12 -2.91
C ILE A 91 3.01 -13.63 -2.96
N ASN A 92 1.92 -14.08 -3.58
CA ASN A 92 1.75 -15.43 -4.07
C ASN A 92 2.10 -15.47 -5.56
N THR A 93 3.35 -15.81 -5.86
CA THR A 93 3.90 -15.81 -7.23
C THR A 93 3.06 -16.64 -8.21
N LYS A 94 2.48 -17.75 -7.76
CA LYS A 94 1.65 -18.61 -8.61
C LYS A 94 0.33 -17.92 -8.96
N ALA A 95 -0.29 -17.23 -8.00
CA ALA A 95 -1.50 -16.44 -8.23
C ALA A 95 -1.20 -15.19 -9.07
N ALA A 96 -0.08 -14.52 -8.81
CA ALA A 96 0.38 -13.35 -9.57
C ALA A 96 0.62 -13.64 -11.05
N ARG A 97 1.22 -14.78 -11.38
CA ARG A 97 1.37 -15.19 -12.78
C ARG A 97 0.04 -15.52 -13.45
N ARG A 98 -0.91 -16.10 -12.71
CA ARG A 98 -2.23 -16.47 -13.26
C ARG A 98 -3.19 -15.30 -13.42
N SER A 99 -3.02 -14.23 -12.64
CA SER A 99 -3.93 -13.08 -12.67
C SER A 99 -3.79 -12.25 -13.94
N GLY A 100 -2.65 -12.32 -14.63
CA GLY A 100 -2.37 -11.51 -15.83
C GLY A 100 -2.15 -10.02 -15.54
N ARG A 101 -2.37 -9.56 -14.29
CA ARG A 101 -2.11 -8.18 -13.86
C ARG A 101 -0.63 -7.83 -13.90
N TRP A 102 0.22 -8.79 -13.58
CA TRP A 102 1.64 -8.58 -13.33
C TRP A 102 2.50 -9.25 -14.40
N THR A 103 3.41 -8.49 -14.98
CA THR A 103 4.48 -9.06 -15.83
C THR A 103 5.48 -9.84 -14.99
N ALA A 104 6.28 -10.71 -15.63
CA ALA A 104 7.32 -11.46 -14.96
C ALA A 104 8.35 -10.55 -14.25
N THR A 105 8.71 -9.42 -14.88
CA THR A 105 9.61 -8.42 -14.29
C THR A 105 9.01 -7.79 -13.04
N GLN A 106 7.75 -7.34 -13.09
CA GLN A 106 7.08 -6.75 -11.93
C GLN A 106 6.98 -7.73 -10.76
N ILE A 107 6.72 -9.00 -11.03
CA ILE A 107 6.71 -10.05 -10.00
C ILE A 107 8.09 -10.16 -9.33
N GLU A 108 9.17 -10.14 -10.09
CA GLU A 108 10.53 -10.19 -9.53
C GLU A 108 10.87 -8.91 -8.75
N ASP A 109 10.49 -7.74 -9.25
CA ASP A 109 10.69 -6.46 -8.55
C ASP A 109 9.96 -6.44 -7.21
N ILE A 110 8.67 -6.85 -7.19
CA ILE A 110 7.86 -6.95 -5.97
C ILE A 110 8.51 -7.93 -4.99
N ARG A 111 8.99 -9.09 -5.46
CA ARG A 111 9.69 -10.07 -4.61
C ARG A 111 10.96 -9.49 -4.01
N LYS A 112 11.76 -8.78 -4.81
CA LYS A 112 12.98 -8.12 -4.35
C LYS A 112 12.64 -7.06 -3.30
N PHE A 113 11.66 -6.20 -3.57
CA PHE A 113 11.21 -5.18 -2.63
C PHE A 113 10.84 -5.79 -1.27
N ILE A 114 9.97 -6.81 -1.27
CA ILE A 114 9.54 -7.50 -0.03
C ILE A 114 10.73 -8.13 0.72
N ALA A 115 11.74 -8.63 0.01
CA ALA A 115 12.91 -9.25 0.61
C ALA A 115 13.89 -8.23 1.22
N THR A 116 13.93 -7.01 0.68
CA THR A 116 14.84 -5.94 1.11
C THR A 116 14.21 -4.94 2.09
N ASP A 117 12.88 -4.99 2.28
CA ASP A 117 12.17 -4.06 3.15
C ASP A 117 12.45 -4.36 4.64
N PRO A 118 13.07 -3.42 5.40
CA PRO A 118 13.25 -3.57 6.83
C PRO A 118 11.90 -3.35 7.52
N ARG A 119 11.32 -4.44 8.04
CA ARG A 119 10.01 -4.45 8.72
C ARG A 119 10.01 -3.71 10.05
#